data_AF-A0A6L6R3C2-F1
#
_entry.id   AF-A0A6L6R3C2-F1
#
_cell.length_a   1.000
_cell.length_b   1.000
_cell.length_c   1.000
_cell.angle_alpha   90.00
_cell.angle_beta   90.00
_cell.angle_gamma   90.00
#
_symmetry.space_group_name_H-M   'P 1'
#
loop_
_entity.id
_entity.type
_entity.pdbx_description
1 polymer ?
#
loop_
_entity_poly.entity_id
_entity_poly.type
_entity_poly.pdbx_seq_one_letter_code
_entity_poly.pdbx_strand_id
1 'polypeptide(L)'
;MSSRANVQSPATWKSRLSQTGWVLLPLRMFLGITLVYAGLLKFFDASYLDPNSPNGVQAQMLASAATSPISGLVTFSAEHATLFGLSIAFGELIAGLGIVLGVWTRVAALGGLLLSLSFFLTVSWGTDPYFFGPDIVFLFAFTPLVIGGDGGVLSFAAVIARATRRRMRLAVPAPAFESQEIVADVHRRTVLRTGATVAVIGAGALAVGAIGRTVAGNTPTASAPAAGVPAATAAAASGSATPGGVKIADAAS
;
A
#
# COMPACT_ATOMS: atom_id res chain seq x y z
N MET A 1 -12.59 -50.15 -28.74
CA MET A 1 -12.73 -49.36 -27.51
C MET A 1 -11.65 -48.27 -27.51
N SER A 2 -11.89 -47.13 -28.19
CA SER A 2 -10.91 -46.05 -28.26
C SER A 2 -11.10 -45.08 -27.09
N SER A 3 -10.13 -45.09 -26.18
CA SER A 3 -9.96 -44.10 -25.13
C SER A 3 -9.71 -42.72 -25.76
N ARG A 4 -10.71 -41.83 -25.71
CA ARG A 4 -10.50 -40.43 -26.09
C ARG A 4 -9.70 -39.77 -24.98
N ALA A 5 -8.41 -39.55 -25.26
CA ALA A 5 -7.57 -38.65 -24.48
C ALA A 5 -8.27 -37.29 -24.40
N ASN A 6 -8.66 -36.89 -23.19
CA ASN A 6 -9.23 -35.58 -22.91
C ASN A 6 -8.09 -34.55 -23.03
N VAL A 7 -7.88 -34.05 -24.26
CA VAL A 7 -6.94 -32.96 -24.52
C VAL A 7 -7.52 -31.72 -23.84
N GLN A 8 -6.96 -31.38 -22.68
CA GLN A 8 -7.27 -30.13 -22.00
C GLN A 8 -6.89 -28.97 -22.91
N SER A 9 -7.88 -28.31 -23.52
CA SER A 9 -7.64 -27.12 -24.34
C SER A 9 -6.87 -26.08 -23.52
N PRO A 10 -5.79 -25.48 -24.05
CA PRO A 10 -5.02 -24.48 -23.33
C PRO A 10 -5.93 -23.32 -22.94
N ALA A 11 -5.90 -22.93 -21.66
CA ALA A 11 -6.74 -21.86 -21.12
C ALA A 11 -6.60 -20.59 -21.97
N THR A 12 -7.65 -20.27 -22.72
CA THR A 12 -7.70 -19.10 -23.61
C THR A 12 -7.66 -17.82 -22.77
N TRP A 13 -7.09 -16.74 -23.32
CA TRP A 13 -7.01 -15.42 -22.66
C TRP A 13 -8.36 -14.94 -22.11
N LYS A 14 -9.46 -15.24 -22.82
CA LYS A 14 -10.84 -14.96 -22.38
C LYS A 14 -11.20 -15.65 -21.06
N SER A 15 -10.74 -16.89 -20.83
CA SER A 15 -10.99 -17.61 -19.56
C SER A 15 -10.20 -17.05 -18.38
N ARG A 16 -9.09 -16.33 -18.64
CA ARG A 16 -8.35 -15.61 -17.60
C ARG A 16 -9.05 -14.32 -17.23
N LEU A 17 -9.55 -13.56 -18.21
CA LEU A 17 -10.29 -12.32 -17.99
C LEU A 17 -11.65 -12.53 -17.29
N SER A 18 -12.24 -13.72 -17.36
CA SER A 18 -13.44 -14.04 -16.57
C SER A 18 -13.15 -14.35 -15.10
N GLN A 19 -11.88 -14.53 -14.72
CA GLN A 19 -11.47 -14.74 -13.33
C GLN A 19 -11.15 -13.40 -12.69
N THR A 20 -11.91 -13.03 -11.66
CA THR A 20 -11.77 -11.77 -10.91
C THR A 20 -10.33 -11.46 -10.50
N GLY A 21 -9.54 -12.49 -10.13
CA GLY A 21 -8.15 -12.31 -9.72
C GLY A 21 -7.22 -11.78 -10.83
N TRP A 22 -7.44 -12.14 -12.09
CA TRP A 22 -6.64 -11.63 -13.21
C TRP A 22 -7.02 -10.20 -13.59
N VAL A 23 -8.31 -9.86 -13.48
CA VAL A 23 -8.81 -8.49 -13.75
C VAL A 23 -8.30 -7.51 -12.71
N LEU A 24 -8.28 -7.91 -11.44
CA LEU A 24 -7.78 -7.07 -10.34
C LEU A 24 -6.25 -7.03 -10.26
N LEU A 25 -5.53 -7.88 -11.00
CA LEU A 25 -4.08 -8.00 -10.88
C LEU A 25 -3.32 -6.71 -11.24
N PRO A 26 -3.61 -6.02 -12.35
CA PRO A 26 -2.92 -4.77 -12.68
C PRO A 26 -3.15 -3.69 -11.61
N LEU A 27 -4.39 -3.55 -11.16
CA LEU A 27 -4.77 -2.62 -10.09
C LEU A 27 -4.05 -2.95 -8.79
N ARG A 28 -4.00 -4.24 -8.43
CA ARG A 28 -3.29 -4.76 -7.26
C ARG A 28 -1.81 -4.42 -7.28
N MET A 29 -1.15 -4.67 -8.42
CA MET A 29 0.27 -4.37 -8.56
C MET A 29 0.53 -2.87 -8.49
N PHE A 30 -0.28 -2.06 -9.18
CA PHE A 30 -0.15 -0.61 -9.14
C PHE A 30 -0.27 -0.05 -7.72
N LEU A 31 -1.35 -0.39 -7.00
CA LEU A 31 -1.59 0.11 -5.64
C LEU A 31 -0.55 -0.42 -4.64
N GLY A 32 -0.25 -1.72 -4.72
CA GLY A 32 0.72 -2.35 -3.83
C GLY A 32 2.13 -1.79 -4.00
N ILE A 33 2.61 -1.66 -5.24
CA ILE A 33 3.93 -1.10 -5.53
C ILE A 33 4.00 0.37 -5.11
N THR A 34 2.95 1.14 -5.36
CA THR A 34 2.90 2.56 -4.97
C THR A 34 3.03 2.72 -3.46
N LEU A 35 2.34 1.90 -2.67
CA LEU A 35 2.47 1.92 -1.21
C LEU A 35 3.86 1.48 -0.72
N VAL A 36 4.43 0.42 -1.32
CA VAL A 36 5.80 0.00 -1.00
C VAL A 36 6.78 1.12 -1.30
N TYR A 37 6.67 1.74 -2.47
CA TYR A 37 7.54 2.83 -2.89
C TYR A 37 7.40 4.04 -1.96
N ALA A 38 6.18 4.45 -1.63
CA ALA A 38 5.92 5.55 -0.70
C ALA A 38 6.50 5.28 0.69
N GLY A 39 6.31 4.07 1.22
CA GLY A 39 6.86 3.67 2.51
C GLY A 39 8.39 3.67 2.53
N LEU A 40 9.03 3.12 1.49
CA LEU A 40 10.49 3.12 1.36
C LEU A 40 11.06 4.54 1.26
N LEU A 41 10.40 5.42 0.50
CA LEU A 41 10.81 6.81 0.38
C LEU A 41 10.80 7.49 1.77
N LYS A 42 9.70 7.33 2.53
CA LYS A 42 9.59 7.88 3.89
C LYS A 42 10.58 7.25 4.87
N PHE A 43 10.97 5.99 4.65
CA PHE A 43 11.88 5.26 5.54
C PHE A 43 13.35 5.64 5.32
N PHE A 44 13.74 5.91 4.07
CA PHE A 44 15.12 6.24 3.72
C PHE A 44 15.41 7.74 3.66
N ASP A 45 14.38 8.58 3.66
CA ASP A 45 14.56 10.03 3.70
C ASP A 45 14.77 10.53 5.13
N ALA A 46 16.02 10.78 5.50
CA ALA A 46 16.37 11.35 6.81
C ALA A 46 15.79 12.76 7.01
N SER A 47 15.53 13.50 5.92
CA SER A 47 14.97 14.86 5.97
C SER A 47 13.45 14.86 6.21
N TYR A 48 12.78 13.72 5.99
CA TYR A 48 11.36 13.53 6.30
C TYR A 48 11.10 13.50 7.81
N LEU A 49 12.02 12.90 8.58
CA LEU A 49 11.90 12.77 10.04
C LEU A 49 12.55 13.92 10.83
N ASP A 50 13.28 14.83 10.16
CA ASP A 50 13.89 15.99 10.80
C ASP A 50 12.82 17.05 11.12
N PRO A 51 12.59 17.39 12.40
CA PRO A 51 11.61 18.41 12.80
C PRO A 51 11.96 19.82 12.28
N ASN A 52 13.22 20.09 11.93
CA ASN A 52 13.66 21.38 11.42
C ASN A 52 13.61 21.48 9.89
N SER A 53 13.26 20.39 9.20
CA SER A 53 13.17 20.38 7.75
C SER A 53 11.87 21.06 7.30
N PRO A 54 11.92 22.05 6.41
CA PRO A 54 10.73 22.70 5.87
C PRO A 54 9.83 21.74 5.06
N ASN A 55 10.38 20.59 4.62
CA ASN A 55 9.64 19.53 3.94
C ASN A 55 9.37 18.31 4.83
N GLY A 56 9.72 18.37 6.13
CA GLY A 56 9.55 17.27 7.07
C GLY A 56 8.09 16.99 7.42
N VAL A 57 7.82 15.83 8.02
CA VAL A 57 6.48 15.41 8.46
C VAL A 57 5.82 16.44 9.35
N GLN A 58 6.59 17.04 10.25
CA GLN A 58 6.06 18.00 11.21
C GLN A 58 5.53 19.26 10.50
N ALA A 59 6.28 19.80 9.54
CA ALA A 59 5.86 20.94 8.74
C ALA A 59 4.61 20.61 7.91
N GLN A 60 4.56 19.42 7.30
CA GLN A 60 3.40 18.96 6.54
C GLN A 60 2.16 18.76 7.41
N MET A 61 2.32 18.20 8.62
CA MET A 61 1.23 18.00 9.58
C MET A 61 0.70 19.33 10.11
N LEU A 62 1.56 20.29 10.44
CA LEU A 62 1.14 21.63 10.88
C LEU A 62 0.42 22.40 9.77
N ALA A 63 0.89 22.31 8.52
CA ALA A 63 0.21 22.89 7.37
C ALA A 63 -1.17 22.24 7.14
N SER A 64 -1.27 20.92 7.30
CA SER A 64 -2.52 20.17 7.18
C SER A 64 -3.51 20.48 8.33
N ALA A 65 -3.01 20.71 9.54
CA ALA A 65 -3.84 21.04 10.70
C ALA A 65 -4.60 22.36 10.53
N ALA A 66 -4.07 23.29 9.75
CA ALA A 66 -4.68 24.60 9.50
C ALA A 66 -5.94 24.52 8.62
N THR A 67 -6.06 23.49 7.78
CA THR A 67 -7.14 23.36 6.78
C THR A 67 -7.99 22.09 6.95
N SER A 68 -7.57 21.13 7.79
CA SER A 68 -8.26 19.87 7.99
C SER A 68 -9.46 19.98 8.96
N PRO A 69 -10.59 19.28 8.69
CA PRO A 69 -11.74 19.19 9.58
C PRO A 69 -11.46 18.41 10.86
N ILE A 70 -10.30 17.73 10.94
CA ILE A 70 -9.85 16.94 12.10
C ILE A 70 -8.64 17.62 12.76
N SER A 71 -8.56 18.95 12.69
CA SER A 71 -7.43 19.75 13.16
C SER A 71 -6.90 19.36 14.54
N GLY A 72 -7.79 19.04 15.49
CA GLY A 72 -7.42 18.60 16.85
C GLY A 72 -6.64 17.28 16.94
N LEU A 73 -6.91 16.30 16.06
CA LEU A 73 -6.12 15.07 16.01
C LEU A 73 -4.80 15.27 15.25
N VAL A 74 -4.79 16.18 14.27
CA VAL A 74 -3.60 16.48 13.47
C VAL A 74 -2.59 17.28 14.29
N THR A 75 -3.01 18.24 15.13
CA THR A 75 -2.11 18.95 16.05
C THR A 75 -1.48 18.02 17.09
N PHE A 76 -2.24 17.09 17.67
CA PHE A 76 -1.67 16.07 18.57
C PHE A 76 -0.66 15.16 17.83
N SER A 77 -0.95 14.81 16.58
CA SER A 77 -0.03 14.04 15.75
C SER A 77 1.24 14.83 15.42
N ALA A 78 1.14 16.16 15.26
CA ALA A 78 2.27 17.04 15.00
C ALA A 78 3.23 17.18 16.20
N GLU A 79 2.74 17.06 17.43
CA GLU A 79 3.58 17.01 18.64
C GLU A 79 4.47 15.75 18.66
N HIS A 80 4.00 14.66 18.05
CA HIS A 80 4.70 13.38 17.92
C HIS A 80 4.97 13.02 16.46
N ALA A 81 5.29 14.02 15.63
CA ALA A 81 5.38 13.90 14.18
C ALA A 81 6.33 12.77 13.72
N THR A 82 7.45 12.57 14.40
CA THR A 82 8.40 11.49 14.08
C THR A 82 7.80 10.11 14.29
N LEU A 83 7.04 9.91 15.38
CA LEU A 83 6.42 8.63 15.70
C LEU A 83 5.27 8.32 14.72
N PHE A 84 4.44 9.33 14.44
CA PHE A 84 3.35 9.16 13.47
C PHE A 84 3.86 8.99 12.04
N GLY A 85 4.84 9.78 11.61
CA GLY A 85 5.47 9.65 10.30
C GLY A 85 6.09 8.27 10.09
N LEU A 86 6.76 7.75 11.12
CA LEU A 86 7.30 6.39 11.09
C LEU A 86 6.19 5.33 11.04
N SER A 87 5.12 5.50 11.83
CA SER A 87 3.97 4.58 11.84
C SER A 87 3.27 4.54 10.48
N ILE A 88 3.14 5.69 9.82
CA ILE A 88 2.61 5.82 8.46
C ILE A 88 3.52 5.09 7.47
N ALA A 89 4.84 5.34 7.51
CA ALA A 89 5.80 4.69 6.61
C ALA A 89 5.76 3.16 6.74
N PHE A 90 5.72 2.64 7.98
CA PHE A 90 5.54 1.20 8.23
C PHE A 90 4.18 0.69 7.77
N GLY A 91 3.11 1.43 8.03
CA GLY A 91 1.75 1.08 7.59
C GLY A 91 1.66 0.93 6.08
N GLU A 92 2.21 1.89 5.33
CA GLU A 92 2.30 1.87 3.87
C GLU A 92 3.12 0.67 3.39
N LEU A 93 4.28 0.41 4.00
CA LEU A 93 5.15 -0.69 3.59
C LEU A 93 4.51 -2.07 3.84
N ILE A 94 3.93 -2.28 5.03
CA ILE A 94 3.27 -3.53 5.40
C ILE A 94 2.03 -3.77 4.52
N ALA A 95 1.19 -2.74 4.33
CA ALA A 95 0.02 -2.84 3.47
C ALA A 95 0.42 -3.10 2.02
N GLY A 96 1.40 -2.35 1.49
CA GLY A 96 1.91 -2.53 0.13
C GLY A 96 2.46 -3.93 -0.11
N LEU A 97 3.31 -4.44 0.79
CA LEU A 97 3.86 -5.79 0.69
C LEU A 97 2.76 -6.87 0.81
N GLY A 98 1.81 -6.70 1.72
CA GLY A 98 0.67 -7.61 1.86
C GLY A 98 -0.16 -7.70 0.58
N ILE A 99 -0.40 -6.55 -0.07
CA ILE A 99 -1.10 -6.48 -1.36
C ILE A 99 -0.26 -7.14 -2.46
N VAL A 100 1.01 -6.76 -2.65
CA VAL A 100 1.84 -7.32 -3.74
C VAL A 100 2.01 -8.83 -3.58
N LEU A 101 2.36 -9.31 -2.38
CA LEU A 101 2.58 -10.73 -2.11
C LEU A 101 1.28 -11.55 -2.07
N GLY A 102 0.13 -10.90 -1.89
CA GLY A 102 -1.17 -11.56 -1.84
C GLY A 102 -1.42 -12.25 -0.51
N VAL A 103 -0.87 -11.70 0.57
CA VAL A 103 -1.04 -12.23 1.92
C VAL A 103 -2.01 -11.31 2.65
N TRP A 104 -3.15 -11.85 3.06
CA TRP A 104 -4.24 -11.10 3.68
C TRP A 104 -4.61 -9.82 2.91
N THR A 105 -4.66 -9.93 1.58
CA THR A 105 -4.85 -8.81 0.64
C THR A 105 -6.04 -7.93 0.99
N ARG A 106 -7.14 -8.50 1.51
CA ARG A 106 -8.31 -7.72 1.94
C ARG A 106 -8.00 -6.80 3.13
N VAL A 107 -7.28 -7.31 4.12
CA VAL A 107 -6.87 -6.54 5.31
C VAL A 107 -5.84 -5.49 4.90
N ALA A 108 -4.88 -5.87 4.06
CA ALA A 108 -3.87 -4.95 3.55
C ALA A 108 -4.48 -3.82 2.70
N ALA A 109 -5.44 -4.16 1.83
CA ALA A 109 -6.19 -3.18 1.03
C ALA A 109 -7.07 -2.29 1.90
N LEU A 110 -7.66 -2.81 2.98
CA LEU A 110 -8.39 -1.99 3.95
C LEU A 110 -7.46 -1.00 4.65
N GLY A 111 -6.24 -1.43 5.00
CA GLY A 111 -5.20 -0.54 5.53
C GLY A 111 -4.84 0.57 4.55
N GLY A 112 -4.61 0.23 3.28
CA GLY A 112 -4.38 1.21 2.21
C GLY A 112 -5.54 2.20 2.05
N LEU A 113 -6.78 1.70 2.07
CA LEU A 113 -8.00 2.52 2.02
C LEU A 113 -8.07 3.50 3.20
N LEU A 114 -7.81 3.05 4.42
CA LEU A 114 -7.83 3.89 5.61
C LEU A 114 -6.70 4.92 5.61
N LEU A 115 -5.52 4.57 5.11
CA LEU A 115 -4.41 5.51 4.91
C LEU A 115 -4.79 6.60 3.90
N SER A 116 -5.33 6.22 2.74
CA SER A 116 -5.82 7.18 1.74
C SER A 116 -6.94 8.06 2.28
N LEU A 117 -7.87 7.51 3.07
CA LEU A 117 -8.91 8.31 3.73
C LEU A 117 -8.31 9.32 4.71
N SER A 118 -7.30 8.90 5.46
CA SER A 118 -6.62 9.77 6.43
C SER A 118 -5.93 10.92 5.70
N PHE A 119 -5.15 10.65 4.65
CA PHE A 119 -4.50 11.69 3.85
C PHE A 119 -5.50 12.59 3.12
N PHE A 120 -6.61 12.03 2.66
CA PHE A 120 -7.68 12.83 2.08
C PHE A 120 -8.22 13.86 3.07
N LEU A 121 -8.48 13.44 4.31
CA LEU A 121 -9.01 14.30 5.37
C LEU A 121 -7.97 15.27 5.92
N THR A 122 -6.68 14.95 5.88
CA THR A 122 -5.62 15.81 6.44
C THR A 122 -5.01 16.73 5.39
N VAL A 123 -4.48 16.16 4.29
CA VAL A 123 -3.68 16.87 3.29
C VAL A 123 -4.59 17.40 2.18
N SER A 124 -5.38 16.52 1.57
CA SER A 124 -6.13 16.88 0.35
C SER A 124 -7.43 17.66 0.63
N TRP A 125 -7.86 17.79 1.88
CA TRP A 125 -9.13 18.45 2.23
C TRP A 125 -9.17 19.92 1.81
N GLY A 126 -8.05 20.63 1.93
CA GLY A 126 -7.94 22.03 1.52
C GLY A 126 -7.64 22.23 0.03
N THR A 127 -7.65 21.17 -0.79
CA THR A 127 -7.33 21.26 -2.22
C THR A 127 -8.59 21.60 -3.01
N ASP A 128 -8.62 22.78 -3.61
CA ASP A 128 -9.71 23.21 -4.49
C ASP A 128 -9.24 23.37 -5.95
N PRO A 129 -9.90 22.71 -6.92
CA PRO A 129 -11.00 21.76 -6.79
C PRO A 129 -10.59 20.39 -6.21
N TYR A 130 -11.51 19.72 -5.51
CA TYR A 130 -11.26 18.47 -4.76
C TYR A 130 -10.62 17.33 -5.57
N PHE A 131 -10.80 17.29 -6.89
CA PHE A 131 -10.27 16.22 -7.76
C PHE A 131 -8.78 16.36 -8.07
N PHE A 132 -8.13 17.45 -7.66
CA PHE A 132 -6.67 17.56 -7.75
C PHE A 132 -5.93 16.78 -6.67
N GLY A 133 -6.61 16.42 -5.58
CA GLY A 133 -6.05 15.54 -4.55
C GLY A 133 -5.97 14.08 -5.05
N PRO A 134 -4.79 13.44 -5.05
CA PRO A 134 -4.66 12.04 -5.50
C PRO A 134 -5.35 11.04 -4.54
N ASP A 135 -5.52 11.41 -3.27
CA ASP A 135 -5.97 10.49 -2.21
C ASP A 135 -7.39 9.94 -2.43
N ILE A 136 -8.29 10.74 -2.99
CA ILE A 136 -9.67 10.30 -3.28
C ILE A 136 -9.68 9.20 -4.34
N VAL A 137 -8.81 9.31 -5.36
CA VAL A 137 -8.70 8.30 -6.41
C VAL A 137 -8.16 7.00 -5.81
N PHE A 138 -7.13 7.07 -4.96
CA PHE A 138 -6.58 5.91 -4.27
C PHE A 138 -7.60 5.25 -3.34
N LEU A 139 -8.36 6.06 -2.57
CA LEU A 139 -9.42 5.58 -1.68
C LEU A 139 -10.41 4.68 -2.44
N PHE A 140 -10.94 5.16 -3.56
CA PHE A 140 -11.88 4.38 -4.38
C PHE A 140 -11.19 3.22 -5.12
N ALA A 141 -9.93 3.38 -5.54
CA ALA A 141 -9.16 2.33 -6.18
C ALA A 141 -8.88 1.13 -5.26
N PHE A 142 -8.83 1.30 -3.94
CA PHE A 142 -8.70 0.18 -2.99
C PHE A 142 -10.01 -0.61 -2.81
N THR A 143 -11.19 -0.03 -3.08
CA THR A 143 -12.48 -0.68 -2.83
C THR A 143 -12.68 -2.03 -3.54
N PRO A 144 -12.29 -2.22 -4.82
CA PRO A 144 -12.45 -3.51 -5.49
C PRO A 144 -11.53 -4.58 -4.91
N LEU A 145 -10.39 -4.19 -4.33
CA LEU A 145 -9.46 -5.09 -3.64
C LEU A 145 -9.96 -5.49 -2.25
N VAL A 146 -10.62 -4.58 -1.53
CA VAL A 146 -11.27 -4.91 -0.26
C VAL A 146 -12.39 -5.94 -0.48
N ILE A 147 -13.21 -5.75 -1.52
CA ILE A 147 -14.34 -6.64 -1.85
C ILE A 147 -13.85 -7.94 -2.49
N GLY A 148 -13.09 -7.83 -3.57
CA GLY A 148 -12.66 -8.95 -4.41
C GLY A 148 -11.47 -9.74 -3.86
N GLY A 149 -10.59 -9.11 -3.08
CA GLY A 149 -9.34 -9.71 -2.61
C GLY A 149 -8.34 -9.99 -3.75
N ASP A 150 -7.47 -10.97 -3.54
CA ASP A 150 -6.46 -11.40 -4.51
C ASP A 150 -6.97 -12.36 -5.59
N GLY A 151 -8.17 -12.91 -5.41
CA GLY A 151 -8.76 -13.89 -6.33
C GLY A 151 -7.93 -15.16 -6.53
N GLY A 152 -6.94 -15.43 -5.68
CA GLY A 152 -6.05 -16.60 -5.76
C GLY A 152 -5.02 -16.59 -6.89
N VAL A 153 -4.83 -15.45 -7.57
CA VAL A 153 -3.89 -15.30 -8.70
C VAL A 153 -2.61 -14.60 -8.21
N LEU A 154 -1.44 -15.19 -8.50
CA LEU A 154 -0.11 -14.71 -8.05
C LEU A 154 -0.11 -14.29 -6.56
N SER A 155 -0.63 -15.17 -5.71
CA SER A 155 -0.82 -14.93 -4.29
C SER A 155 -0.08 -16.00 -3.49
N PHE A 156 0.73 -15.56 -2.54
CA PHE A 156 1.45 -16.45 -1.64
C PHE A 156 0.49 -17.25 -0.74
N ALA A 157 -0.64 -16.65 -0.35
CA ALA A 157 -1.71 -17.35 0.37
C ALA A 157 -2.31 -18.49 -0.48
N ALA A 158 -2.47 -18.29 -1.80
CA ALA A 158 -2.94 -19.34 -2.71
C ALA A 158 -1.94 -20.50 -2.84
N VAL A 159 -0.63 -20.21 -2.82
CA VAL A 159 0.42 -21.23 -2.81
C VAL A 159 0.35 -22.06 -1.52
N ILE A 160 0.22 -21.41 -0.37
CA ILE A 160 0.09 -22.09 0.94
C ILE A 160 -1.22 -22.89 1.02
N ALA A 161 -2.33 -22.38 0.49
CA ALA A 161 -3.60 -23.09 0.43
C ALA A 161 -3.49 -24.38 -0.39
N ARG A 162 -2.84 -24.31 -1.57
CA ARG A 162 -2.57 -25.49 -2.42
C ARG A 162 -1.67 -26.50 -1.70
N ALA A 163 -0.62 -26.04 -1.03
CA ALA A 163 0.26 -26.91 -0.24
C ALA A 163 -0.50 -27.57 0.93
N THR A 164 -1.42 -26.84 1.57
CA THR A 164 -2.24 -27.35 2.68
C THR A 164 -3.21 -28.43 2.22
N ARG A 165 -3.90 -28.24 1.08
CA ARG A 165 -4.75 -29.28 0.46
C ARG A 165 -3.96 -30.53 0.08
N ARG A 166 -2.77 -30.37 -0.54
CA ARG A 166 -1.90 -31.52 -0.86
C ARG A 166 -1.54 -32.32 0.39
N ARG A 167 -1.23 -31.65 1.51
CA ARG A 167 -0.93 -32.34 2.79
C ARG A 167 -2.14 -33.05 3.38
N MET A 168 -3.35 -32.55 3.14
CA MET A 168 -4.60 -33.22 3.53
C MET A 168 -5.04 -34.32 2.57
N ARG A 169 -4.27 -34.59 1.50
CA ARG A 169 -4.64 -35.52 0.42
C ARG A 169 -5.97 -35.16 -0.26
N LEU A 170 -6.30 -33.87 -0.32
CA LEU A 170 -7.48 -33.36 -1.03
C LEU A 170 -7.15 -33.05 -2.50
N ALA A 171 -8.19 -33.03 -3.34
CA ALA A 171 -8.06 -32.67 -4.76
C ALA A 171 -7.53 -31.23 -4.94
N VAL A 172 -6.66 -31.06 -5.94
CA VAL A 172 -6.09 -29.77 -6.35
C VAL A 172 -6.16 -29.68 -7.87
N PRO A 173 -6.90 -28.71 -8.47
CA PRO A 173 -7.69 -27.64 -7.84
C PRO A 173 -8.87 -28.13 -7.00
N ALA A 174 -9.41 -27.26 -6.15
CA ALA A 174 -10.63 -27.55 -5.38
C ALA A 174 -11.78 -27.92 -6.33
N PRO A 175 -12.60 -28.94 -6.01
CA PRO A 175 -13.78 -29.25 -6.81
C PRO A 175 -14.80 -28.09 -6.76
N ALA A 176 -15.63 -27.97 -7.80
CA ALA A 176 -16.62 -26.88 -7.90
C ALA A 176 -17.64 -26.87 -6.75
N PHE A 177 -17.93 -28.05 -6.20
CA PHE A 177 -18.76 -28.22 -5.02
C PHE A 177 -17.97 -29.02 -3.99
N GLU A 178 -17.72 -28.39 -2.84
CA GLU A 178 -17.04 -28.98 -1.70
C GLU A 178 -17.83 -28.64 -0.45
N SER A 179 -17.89 -29.55 0.52
CA SER A 179 -18.56 -29.31 1.79
C SER A 179 -17.95 -28.09 2.47
N GLN A 180 -18.81 -27.20 3.00
CA GLN A 180 -18.40 -25.97 3.67
C GLN A 180 -17.40 -26.21 4.81
N GLU A 181 -17.51 -27.36 5.49
CA GLU A 181 -16.60 -27.77 6.56
C GLU A 181 -15.16 -27.96 6.08
N ILE A 182 -14.94 -28.69 4.97
CA ILE A 182 -13.61 -28.88 4.37
C ILE A 182 -13.02 -27.53 3.90
N VAL A 183 -13.86 -26.67 3.31
CA VAL A 183 -13.44 -25.33 2.87
C VAL A 183 -13.00 -24.48 4.07
N ALA A 184 -13.77 -24.48 5.15
CA ALA A 184 -13.45 -23.78 6.39
C ALA A 184 -12.17 -24.31 7.04
N ASP A 185 -11.96 -25.62 7.05
CA ASP A 185 -10.77 -26.26 7.62
C ASP A 185 -9.48 -25.93 6.85
N VAL A 186 -9.56 -25.97 5.52
CA VAL A 186 -8.45 -25.54 4.65
C VAL A 186 -8.18 -24.05 4.87
N HIS A 187 -9.23 -23.22 4.95
CA HIS A 187 -9.10 -21.78 5.17
C HIS A 187 -8.43 -21.48 6.52
N ARG A 188 -8.93 -22.06 7.62
CA ARG A 188 -8.38 -21.89 8.97
C ARG A 188 -6.90 -22.25 9.04
N ARG A 189 -6.50 -23.40 8.48
CA ARG A 189 -5.09 -23.83 8.48
C ARG A 189 -4.22 -23.00 7.54
N THR A 190 -4.78 -22.50 6.44
CA THR A 190 -4.08 -21.57 5.56
C THR A 190 -3.80 -20.26 6.30
N VAL A 191 -4.80 -19.68 6.96
CA VAL A 191 -4.67 -18.44 7.75
C VAL A 191 -3.65 -18.60 8.88
N LEU A 192 -3.69 -19.72 9.61
CA LEU A 192 -2.72 -20.00 10.66
C LEU A 192 -1.29 -20.13 10.11
N ARG A 193 -1.10 -20.78 8.96
CA ARG A 193 0.22 -20.96 8.34
C ARG A 193 0.76 -19.68 7.72
N THR A 194 -0.08 -18.91 7.04
CA THR A 194 0.31 -17.59 6.53
C THR A 194 0.67 -16.68 7.70
N GLY A 195 -0.12 -16.70 8.77
CA GLY A 195 0.15 -15.91 9.96
C GLY A 195 1.44 -16.29 10.68
N ALA A 196 1.70 -17.59 10.86
CA ALA A 196 2.97 -18.06 11.40
C ALA A 196 4.16 -17.65 10.51
N THR A 197 4.02 -17.75 9.19
CA THR A 197 5.10 -17.40 8.25
C THR A 197 5.40 -15.90 8.30
N VAL A 198 4.37 -15.05 8.29
CA VAL A 198 4.53 -13.59 8.41
C VAL A 198 5.11 -13.22 9.77
N ALA A 199 4.65 -13.85 10.86
CA ALA A 199 5.16 -13.59 12.20
C ALA A 199 6.65 -13.95 12.33
N VAL A 200 7.08 -15.09 11.77
CA VAL A 200 8.50 -15.50 11.77
C VAL A 200 9.36 -14.52 10.95
N ILE A 201 8.90 -14.14 9.75
CA ILE A 201 9.62 -13.17 8.91
C ILE A 201 9.71 -11.81 9.62
N GLY A 202 8.61 -11.35 10.21
CA GLY A 202 8.56 -10.10 10.97
C GLY A 202 9.49 -10.10 12.18
N ALA A 203 9.45 -11.18 12.99
CA ALA A 203 10.35 -11.33 14.13
C ALA A 203 11.83 -11.38 13.72
N GLY A 204 12.13 -12.08 12.61
CA GLY A 204 13.48 -12.12 12.05
C GLY A 204 13.96 -10.74 11.59
N ALA A 205 13.12 -9.98 10.89
CA ALA A 205 13.46 -8.63 10.45
C ALA A 205 13.71 -7.68 11.64
N LEU A 206 12.88 -7.77 12.69
CA LEU A 206 13.07 -7.00 13.92
C LEU A 206 14.36 -7.37 14.65
N ALA A 207 14.69 -8.66 14.72
CA ALA A 207 15.94 -9.12 15.34
C ALA A 207 17.18 -8.62 14.57
N VAL A 208 17.16 -8.70 13.24
CA VAL A 208 18.24 -8.16 12.39
C VAL A 208 18.38 -6.65 12.56
N GLY A 209 17.26 -5.91 12.60
CA GLY A 209 17.29 -4.47 12.85
C GLY A 209 17.85 -4.09 14.22
N ALA A 210 17.50 -4.86 15.27
CA ALA A 210 18.03 -4.66 16.61
C ALA A 210 19.55 -4.92 16.67
N ILE A 211 20.04 -5.98 16.03
CA ILE A 211 21.48 -6.29 15.95
C ILE A 211 22.23 -5.24 15.11
N GLY A 212 21.66 -4.81 13.99
CA GLY A 212 22.23 -3.75 13.16
C GLY A 212 22.40 -2.44 13.94
N ARG A 213 21.42 -2.10 14.81
CA ARG A 213 21.47 -0.92 15.67
C ARG A 213 22.54 -1.02 16.76
N THR A 214 22.78 -2.19 17.34
CA THR A 214 23.85 -2.37 18.35
C THR A 214 25.24 -2.36 17.72
N VAL A 215 25.39 -2.82 16.47
CA VAL A 215 26.67 -2.77 15.73
C VAL A 215 26.95 -1.36 15.19
N ALA A 216 25.93 -0.64 14.72
CA ALA A 216 26.08 0.72 14.18
C ALA A 216 26.31 1.78 15.28
N GLY A 217 25.89 1.53 16.53
CA GLY A 217 26.11 2.40 17.68
C GLY A 217 27.58 2.66 18.04
N ASN A 218 28.53 1.99 17.36
CA ASN A 218 29.97 2.11 17.59
C ASN A 218 30.73 2.91 16.52
N THR A 219 30.06 3.48 15.52
CA THR A 219 30.73 4.28 14.47
C THR A 219 30.55 5.77 14.74
N PRO A 220 31.61 6.52 15.08
CA PRO A 220 31.50 7.98 15.20
C PRO A 220 31.18 8.55 13.81
N THR A 221 30.00 9.15 13.68
CA THR A 221 29.55 9.80 12.45
C THR A 221 30.40 11.04 12.19
N ALA A 222 31.31 10.94 11.22
CA ALA A 222 31.99 12.09 10.66
C ALA A 222 30.99 12.91 9.82
N SER A 223 30.79 14.17 10.20
CA SER A 223 30.03 15.15 9.44
C SER A 223 30.73 15.46 8.12
N ALA A 224 30.13 15.09 6.99
CA ALA A 224 30.57 15.49 5.66
C ALA A 224 29.63 16.56 5.08
N PRO A 225 30.15 17.53 4.30
CA PRO A 225 29.47 18.79 4.02
C PRO A 225 28.37 18.66 2.97
N ALA A 226 27.39 19.58 3.07
CA ALA A 226 26.24 19.71 2.20
C ALA A 226 26.65 19.98 0.74
N ALA A 227 26.46 18.99 -0.13
CA ALA A 227 26.43 19.18 -1.57
C ALA A 227 24.97 19.24 -2.03
N GLY A 228 24.52 20.43 -2.44
CA GLY A 228 23.19 20.67 -2.98
C GLY A 228 22.96 19.86 -4.26
N VAL A 229 21.87 19.11 -4.30
CA VAL A 229 21.33 18.42 -5.47
C VAL A 229 19.83 18.75 -5.52
N PRO A 230 19.27 19.08 -6.70
CA PRO A 230 18.00 19.79 -6.81
C PRO A 230 16.83 18.97 -6.25
N ALA A 231 15.91 19.69 -5.60
CA ALA A 231 14.64 19.17 -5.14
C ALA A 231 13.86 18.55 -6.31
N ALA A 232 13.94 17.23 -6.43
CA ALA A 232 13.05 16.45 -7.27
C ALA A 232 11.70 16.37 -6.56
N THR A 233 10.90 17.39 -6.85
CA THR A 233 9.46 17.51 -6.70
C THR A 233 8.72 16.20 -6.39
N ALA A 234 8.05 16.23 -5.24
CA ALA A 234 6.89 15.41 -4.93
C ALA A 234 5.96 15.31 -6.15
N ALA A 235 5.93 14.14 -6.77
CA ALA A 235 4.82 13.75 -7.64
C ALA A 235 3.67 13.33 -6.71
N ALA A 236 2.58 14.06 -6.55
CA ALA A 236 2.14 15.26 -7.22
C ALA A 236 1.29 16.07 -6.22
N ALA A 237 1.70 17.30 -5.93
CA ALA A 237 0.84 18.33 -5.34
C ALA A 237 1.30 19.73 -5.77
N SER A 238 0.38 20.44 -6.42
CA SER A 238 0.34 21.87 -6.73
C SER A 238 1.30 22.46 -7.78
N GLY A 239 0.71 22.73 -8.96
CA GLY A 239 1.15 23.73 -9.91
C GLY A 239 -0.02 24.61 -10.32
N SER A 240 -0.52 25.42 -9.37
CA SER A 240 -1.38 26.56 -9.65
C SER A 240 -0.54 27.66 -10.32
N ALA A 241 -0.59 27.73 -11.65
CA ALA A 241 -0.15 28.90 -12.37
C ALA A 241 -1.26 29.97 -12.29
N THR A 242 -0.98 31.07 -11.62
CA THR A 242 -1.77 32.30 -11.65
C THR A 242 -2.09 32.71 -13.08
N PRO A 243 -3.36 32.92 -13.49
CA PRO A 243 -3.64 33.63 -14.73
C PRO A 243 -3.37 35.10 -14.48
N GLY A 244 -2.29 35.61 -15.06
CA GLY A 244 -2.10 37.05 -15.23
C GLY A 244 -3.35 37.62 -15.90
N GLY A 245 -3.92 38.66 -15.30
CA GLY A 245 -5.12 39.31 -15.77
C GLY A 245 -4.99 39.74 -17.23
N VAL A 246 -5.75 39.09 -18.11
CA VAL A 246 -6.11 39.67 -19.40
C VAL A 246 -7.38 40.47 -19.17
N LYS A 247 -7.24 41.80 -19.14
CA LYS A 247 -8.35 42.73 -19.35
C LYS A 247 -8.93 42.42 -20.73
N ILE A 248 -10.12 41.83 -20.76
CA ILE A 248 -10.93 41.77 -21.96
C ILE A 248 -11.47 43.19 -22.11
N ALA A 249 -10.91 43.93 -23.06
CA ALA A 249 -11.40 45.25 -23.41
C ALA A 249 -12.83 45.16 -23.93
N ASP A 250 -13.65 46.09 -23.45
CA ASP A 250 -15.01 46.36 -23.90
C ASP A 250 -15.08 46.66 -25.41
N ALA A 251 -16.29 46.48 -25.91
CA ALA A 251 -16.73 46.68 -27.28
C ALA A 251 -16.55 48.12 -27.81
N ALA A 252 -16.60 48.19 -29.15
CA ALA A 252 -17.05 49.31 -29.97
C ALA A 252 -16.15 50.54 -30.11
N SER A 253 -15.48 50.63 -31.26
CA SER A 253 -15.61 51.73 -32.24
C SER A 253 -14.73 51.43 -33.47
#